data_AF-A0A441ULK2-F1
#
_entry.id   AF-A0A441ULK2-F1
#
_cell.length_a   1.000
_cell.length_b   1.000
_cell.length_c   1.000
_cell.angle_alpha   90.00
_cell.angle_beta   90.00
_cell.angle_gamma   90.00
#
_symmetry.space_group_name_H-M   'P 1'
#
loop_
_entity.id
_entity.type
_entity.pdbx_description
1 polymer ?
#
loop_
_entity_poly.entity_id
_entity_poly.type
_entity_poly.pdbx_seq_one_letter_code
_entity_poly.pdbx_strand_id
1 'polypeptide(L)'
;MATKWPEGVVSREAPKSFAHDRVSRQDVPTPSVAFGDISPSRGEIARSFVITAETAADVPAREALLDRAMGPKRRRKSSEKLRRGRRPSEGLALVARDASGAVTGTVRLWDVVLGEGGRSALLLGPLAVDPTIKNAGIGSALMRHAIAEAARLGHAAILLVGDAPYYQRFGFSAEKTGSLAMPGPYERHRLLALELVEGVLAGAQGTLKAAGRKLKAQRLLLAA
;
A
#
# COMPACT_ATOMS: atom_id res chain seq x y z
N MET A 1 5.66 22.58 56.27
CA MET A 1 4.98 22.02 57.47
C MET A 1 3.86 22.98 57.80
N ALA A 2 2.59 22.62 57.95
CA ALA A 2 1.92 21.35 58.05
C ALA A 2 0.47 21.49 57.54
N THR A 3 -0.05 20.37 57.08
CA THR A 3 -1.41 20.05 56.67
C THR A 3 -2.47 20.25 57.77
N LYS A 4 -3.68 20.68 57.39
CA LYS A 4 -4.93 20.11 57.94
C LYS A 4 -6.16 20.52 57.11
N TRP A 5 -6.81 19.50 56.54
CA TRP A 5 -8.19 19.55 56.07
C TRP A 5 -9.14 19.44 57.28
N PRO A 6 -10.30 20.13 57.29
CA PRO A 6 -11.37 19.82 58.23
C PRO A 6 -12.44 18.89 57.63
N GLU A 7 -13.09 18.23 58.58
CA GLU A 7 -14.10 17.19 58.50
C GLU A 7 -15.45 17.66 57.93
N GLY A 8 -16.28 16.70 57.49
CA GLY A 8 -17.68 16.97 57.16
C GLY A 8 -18.43 15.76 56.60
N VAL A 9 -18.79 14.82 57.48
CA VAL A 9 -19.58 13.61 57.23
C VAL A 9 -21.04 13.95 56.90
N VAL A 10 -21.59 13.37 55.82
CA VAL A 10 -23.03 13.04 55.73
C VAL A 10 -23.21 11.65 55.13
N SER A 11 -23.65 10.76 56.03
CA SER A 11 -24.64 9.69 55.90
C SER A 11 -24.75 8.85 54.62
N ARG A 12 -24.62 7.54 54.87
CA ARG A 12 -24.93 6.41 54.01
C ARG A 12 -26.44 6.32 53.73
N GLU A 13 -26.79 6.10 52.47
CA GLU A 13 -27.97 5.32 52.09
C GLU A 13 -27.57 4.22 51.10
N ALA A 14 -28.11 3.03 51.32
CA ALA A 14 -27.83 1.82 50.56
C ALA A 14 -28.44 1.89 49.14
N PRO A 15 -27.75 1.35 48.12
CA PRO A 15 -28.27 1.36 46.76
C PRO A 15 -29.47 0.41 46.61
N LYS A 16 -30.58 0.93 46.09
CA LYS A 16 -31.70 0.11 45.61
C LYS A 16 -31.25 -0.67 44.38
N SER A 17 -31.44 -1.98 44.46
CA SER A 17 -31.23 -2.96 43.40
C SER A 17 -31.97 -2.55 42.11
N PHE A 18 -31.21 -2.22 41.07
CA PHE A 18 -31.75 -2.16 39.71
C PHE A 18 -31.55 -3.51 39.05
N ALA A 19 -32.66 -4.01 38.51
CA ALA A 19 -32.81 -5.30 37.87
C ALA A 19 -31.78 -5.50 36.74
N HIS A 20 -31.23 -6.71 36.68
CA HIS A 20 -30.48 -7.19 35.55
C HIS A 20 -31.38 -7.28 34.31
N ASP A 21 -31.31 -6.28 33.45
CA ASP A 21 -31.72 -6.44 32.06
C ASP A 21 -30.61 -7.25 31.36
N ARG A 22 -30.87 -8.54 31.17
CA ARG A 22 -30.05 -9.41 30.32
C ARG A 22 -30.25 -8.95 28.88
N VAL A 23 -29.43 -8.00 28.45
CA VAL A 23 -29.22 -7.80 27.01
C VAL A 23 -28.49 -9.03 26.50
N SER A 24 -29.22 -9.85 25.75
CA SER A 24 -28.69 -10.98 24.98
C SER A 24 -27.42 -10.57 24.26
N ARG A 25 -26.34 -11.31 24.50
CA ARG A 25 -25.17 -11.32 23.62
C ARG A 25 -25.68 -11.70 22.24
N GLN A 26 -25.84 -10.72 21.37
CA GLN A 26 -25.96 -10.98 19.95
C GLN A 26 -24.59 -11.49 19.50
N ASP A 27 -24.57 -12.73 19.02
CA ASP A 27 -23.43 -13.33 18.36
C ASP A 27 -22.96 -12.39 17.25
N VAL A 28 -21.77 -11.81 17.44
CA VAL A 28 -21.12 -11.03 16.38
C VAL A 28 -20.72 -12.03 15.31
N PRO A 29 -21.28 -11.99 14.09
CA PRO A 29 -20.90 -12.93 13.06
C PRO A 29 -19.44 -12.67 12.69
N THR A 30 -18.63 -13.73 12.77
CA THR A 30 -17.30 -13.76 12.16
C THR A 30 -17.43 -13.28 10.70
N PRO A 31 -16.61 -12.34 10.21
CA PRO A 31 -16.65 -11.96 8.82
C PRO A 31 -16.14 -13.15 7.99
N SER A 32 -17.06 -14.04 7.61
CA SER A 32 -16.85 -14.99 6.54
C SER A 32 -16.73 -14.17 5.27
N VAL A 33 -15.49 -14.04 4.79
CA VAL A 33 -15.23 -13.52 3.45
C VAL A 33 -15.90 -14.52 2.51
N ALA A 34 -17.10 -14.21 2.04
CA ALA A 34 -17.74 -14.96 0.98
C ALA A 34 -16.81 -14.82 -0.24
N PHE A 35 -16.07 -15.89 -0.55
CA PHE A 35 -15.51 -16.08 -1.88
C PHE A 35 -16.71 -16.09 -2.83
N GLY A 36 -16.95 -14.95 -3.48
CA GLY A 36 -18.04 -14.83 -4.45
C GLY A 36 -17.91 -15.92 -5.50
N ASP A 37 -18.99 -16.70 -5.62
CA ASP A 37 -19.36 -17.58 -6.73
C ASP A 37 -18.24 -18.38 -7.39
N ILE A 38 -17.74 -19.41 -6.71
CA ILE A 38 -17.18 -20.57 -7.43
C ILE A 38 -18.33 -21.56 -7.56
N SER A 39 -19.04 -21.50 -8.69
CA SER A 39 -20.02 -22.53 -9.03
C SER A 39 -19.29 -23.73 -9.66
N PRO A 40 -19.24 -24.92 -9.03
CA PRO A 40 -18.50 -26.07 -9.56
C PRO A 40 -19.10 -26.64 -10.86
N SER A 41 -20.27 -26.15 -11.28
CA SER A 41 -21.00 -26.62 -12.47
C SER A 41 -20.57 -25.93 -13.77
N ARG A 42 -19.82 -24.82 -13.70
CA ARG A 42 -19.05 -24.29 -14.83
C ARG A 42 -17.60 -24.54 -14.49
N GLY A 43 -16.87 -25.31 -15.29
CA GLY A 43 -15.44 -25.52 -15.10
C GLY A 43 -14.66 -24.21 -15.22
N GLU A 44 -14.72 -23.35 -14.21
CA GLU A 44 -13.94 -22.14 -14.09
C GLU A 44 -12.59 -22.55 -13.53
N ILE A 45 -11.61 -22.67 -14.43
CA ILE A 45 -10.22 -22.88 -14.05
C ILE A 45 -9.78 -21.60 -13.34
N ALA A 46 -9.86 -21.59 -12.02
CA ALA A 46 -9.23 -20.57 -11.20
C ALA A 46 -7.72 -20.59 -11.54
N ARG A 47 -7.25 -19.55 -12.22
CA ARG A 47 -5.83 -19.44 -12.59
C ARG A 47 -5.03 -19.23 -11.31
N SER A 48 -4.34 -20.27 -10.87
CA SER A 48 -3.42 -20.20 -9.73
C SER A 48 -2.22 -19.33 -10.05
N PHE A 49 -1.84 -18.46 -9.12
CA PHE A 49 -0.60 -17.71 -9.19
C PHE A 49 0.08 -17.67 -7.82
N VAL A 50 1.38 -17.40 -7.82
CA VAL A 50 2.17 -17.19 -6.61
C VAL A 50 2.78 -15.78 -6.64
N ILE A 51 2.85 -15.13 -5.49
CA ILE A 51 3.55 -13.84 -5.34
C ILE A 51 4.88 -14.10 -4.67
N THR A 52 5.96 -13.65 -5.29
CA THR A 52 7.32 -13.80 -4.77
C THR A 52 8.08 -12.49 -4.88
N ALA A 53 9.19 -12.38 -4.13
CA ALA A 53 10.16 -11.33 -4.35
C ALA A 53 10.67 -11.36 -5.80
N GLU A 54 10.87 -10.17 -6.37
CA GLU A 54 11.48 -10.00 -7.68
C GLU A 54 12.99 -10.29 -7.61
N THR A 55 13.51 -11.01 -8.60
CA THR A 55 14.93 -11.27 -8.79
C THR A 55 15.48 -10.52 -10.01
N ALA A 56 16.80 -10.48 -10.16
CA ALA A 56 17.43 -9.87 -11.34
C ALA A 56 17.00 -10.57 -12.66
N ALA A 57 16.71 -11.87 -12.61
CA ALA A 57 16.26 -12.65 -13.77
C ALA A 57 14.87 -12.22 -14.27
N ASP A 58 14.05 -11.58 -13.41
CA ASP A 58 12.70 -11.14 -13.76
C ASP A 58 12.68 -9.82 -14.52
N VAL A 59 13.80 -9.08 -14.53
CA VAL A 59 13.87 -7.72 -15.10
C VAL A 59 13.39 -7.69 -16.56
N PRO A 60 13.85 -8.58 -17.47
CA PRO A 60 13.38 -8.56 -18.86
C PRO A 60 11.89 -8.83 -18.99
N ALA A 61 11.38 -9.87 -18.31
CA ALA A 61 9.97 -10.26 -18.36
C ALA A 61 9.06 -9.17 -17.78
N ARG A 62 9.48 -8.56 -16.66
CA ARG A 62 8.78 -7.43 -16.03
C ARG A 62 8.73 -6.21 -16.95
N GLU A 63 9.85 -5.84 -17.59
CA GLU A 63 9.84 -4.69 -18.50
C GLU A 63 8.91 -4.93 -19.71
N ALA A 64 8.94 -6.13 -20.28
CA ALA A 64 8.02 -6.50 -21.36
C ALA A 64 6.55 -6.46 -20.90
N LEU A 65 6.25 -6.93 -19.69
CA LEU A 65 4.91 -6.80 -19.08
C LEU A 65 4.50 -5.33 -18.95
N LEU A 66 5.39 -4.46 -18.44
CA LEU A 66 5.11 -3.04 -18.29
C LEU A 66 4.90 -2.32 -19.64
N ASP A 67 5.64 -2.71 -20.67
CA ASP A 67 5.45 -2.21 -22.04
C ASP A 67 4.03 -2.55 -22.54
N ARG A 68 3.60 -3.81 -22.41
CA ARG A 68 2.25 -4.28 -22.81
C ARG A 68 1.14 -3.61 -22.00
N ALA A 69 1.30 -3.51 -20.68
CA ALA A 69 0.22 -3.08 -19.78
C ALA A 69 0.06 -1.56 -19.68
N MET A 70 1.14 -0.78 -19.81
CA MET A 70 1.12 0.68 -19.57
C MET A 70 1.43 1.52 -20.80
N GLY A 71 1.86 0.91 -21.89
CA GLY A 71 2.18 1.58 -23.14
C GLY A 71 3.48 2.40 -23.13
N PRO A 72 3.84 3.00 -24.28
CA PRO A 72 5.16 3.60 -24.50
C PRO A 72 5.42 4.87 -23.68
N LYS A 73 4.37 5.59 -23.28
CA LYS A 73 4.47 6.83 -22.51
C LYS A 73 4.72 6.61 -21.01
N ARG A 74 4.73 5.37 -20.50
CA ARG A 74 4.88 5.10 -19.05
C ARG A 74 6.12 5.75 -18.44
N ARG A 75 7.22 5.82 -19.21
CA ARG A 75 8.52 6.36 -18.78
C ARG A 75 8.52 7.89 -18.60
N ARG A 76 7.47 8.58 -19.06
CA ARG A 76 7.32 10.04 -18.95
C ARG A 76 6.51 10.46 -17.71
N LYS A 77 5.94 9.51 -16.96
CA LYS A 77 5.14 9.81 -15.76
C LYS A 77 6.00 10.49 -14.69
N SER A 78 5.41 11.41 -13.94
CA SER A 78 6.09 12.13 -12.84
C SER A 78 6.67 11.18 -11.78
N SER A 79 6.03 10.04 -11.54
CA SER A 79 6.56 8.99 -10.67
C SER A 79 7.94 8.46 -11.10
N GLU A 80 8.25 8.44 -12.40
CA GLU A 80 9.55 7.97 -12.90
C GLU A 80 10.70 8.90 -12.50
N LYS A 81 10.42 10.19 -12.28
CA LYS A 81 11.43 11.13 -11.75
C LYS A 81 11.88 10.72 -10.34
N LEU A 82 10.95 10.20 -9.53
CA LEU A 82 11.24 9.73 -8.17
C LEU A 82 11.99 8.38 -8.15
N ARG A 83 11.90 7.60 -9.23
CA ARG A 83 12.50 6.26 -9.35
C ARG A 83 13.89 6.26 -9.98
N ARG A 84 14.20 7.28 -10.79
CA ARG A 84 15.42 7.33 -11.62
C ARG A 84 16.69 7.13 -10.79
N GLY A 85 17.53 6.19 -11.22
CA GLY A 85 18.82 5.91 -10.58
C GLY A 85 18.73 5.26 -9.20
N ARG A 86 17.56 4.74 -8.83
CA ARG A 86 17.29 4.18 -7.51
C ARG A 86 16.88 2.71 -7.58
N ARG A 87 16.98 2.04 -6.44
CA ARG A 87 16.45 0.69 -6.24
C ARG A 87 15.05 0.81 -5.61
N PRO A 88 14.14 -0.13 -5.87
CA PRO A 88 12.94 -0.29 -5.06
C PRO A 88 13.32 -0.42 -3.58
N SER A 89 12.36 -0.06 -2.71
CA SER A 89 12.51 -0.26 -1.27
C SER A 89 12.75 -1.74 -0.98
N GLU A 90 13.54 -2.02 0.05
CA GLU A 90 13.97 -3.37 0.39
C GLU A 90 12.78 -4.29 0.67
N GLY A 91 12.76 -5.50 0.09
CA GLY A 91 11.63 -6.43 0.22
C GLY A 91 10.38 -6.07 -0.58
N LEU A 92 10.30 -4.88 -1.19
CA LEU A 92 9.07 -4.36 -1.80
C LEU A 92 9.12 -4.27 -3.33
N ALA A 93 9.85 -5.20 -3.95
CA ALA A 93 9.74 -5.49 -5.37
C ALA A 93 9.19 -6.91 -5.53
N LEU A 94 8.00 -7.02 -6.10
CA LEU A 94 7.21 -8.25 -6.11
C LEU A 94 6.76 -8.58 -7.53
N VAL A 95 6.68 -9.87 -7.82
CA VAL A 95 6.13 -10.43 -9.06
C VAL A 95 5.07 -11.46 -8.74
N ALA A 96 4.03 -11.51 -9.56
CA ALA A 96 3.09 -12.63 -9.62
C ALA A 96 3.50 -13.55 -10.76
N ARG A 97 3.52 -14.86 -10.50
CA ARG A 97 3.82 -15.90 -11.50
C ARG A 97 2.65 -16.84 -11.65
N ASP A 98 2.36 -17.25 -12.88
CA ASP A 98 1.42 -18.34 -13.12
C ASP A 98 2.06 -19.72 -12.86
N ALA A 99 1.30 -20.79 -13.09
CA ALA A 99 1.75 -22.17 -12.90
C ALA A 99 2.96 -22.57 -13.79
N SER A 100 3.20 -21.86 -14.89
CA SER A 100 4.38 -22.07 -15.75
C SER A 100 5.62 -21.33 -15.24
N GLY A 101 5.48 -20.49 -14.21
CA GLY A 101 6.53 -19.61 -13.70
C GLY A 101 6.64 -18.26 -14.42
N ALA A 102 5.80 -18.02 -15.43
CA ALA A 102 5.82 -16.79 -16.21
C ALA A 102 5.34 -15.59 -15.38
N VAL A 103 6.02 -14.45 -15.50
CA VAL A 103 5.65 -13.21 -14.80
C VAL A 103 4.40 -12.62 -15.42
N THR A 104 3.31 -12.66 -14.66
CA THR A 104 1.97 -12.23 -15.07
C THR A 104 1.52 -10.95 -14.37
N GLY A 105 2.23 -10.53 -13.34
CA GLY A 105 1.98 -9.27 -12.62
C GLY A 105 3.22 -8.78 -11.88
N THR A 106 3.25 -7.50 -11.55
CA THR A 106 4.32 -6.89 -10.75
C THR A 106 3.80 -5.71 -9.94
N VAL A 107 4.38 -5.51 -8.77
CA VAL A 107 4.25 -4.28 -7.99
C VAL A 107 5.60 -3.93 -7.36
N ARG A 108 5.94 -2.64 -7.36
CA ARG A 108 7.13 -2.12 -6.69
C ARG A 108 6.77 -0.93 -5.82
N LEU A 109 7.49 -0.74 -4.71
CA LEU A 109 7.39 0.43 -3.85
C LEU A 109 8.76 1.10 -3.73
N TRP A 110 8.76 2.42 -3.60
CA TRP A 110 9.97 3.24 -3.66
C TRP A 110 10.01 4.20 -2.49
N ASP A 111 11.16 4.33 -1.84
CA ASP A 111 11.30 5.26 -0.72
C ASP A 111 11.21 6.72 -1.22
N VAL A 112 10.37 7.50 -0.55
CA VAL A 112 10.19 8.94 -0.77
C VAL A 112 10.14 9.67 0.57
N VAL A 113 10.29 11.00 0.52
CA VAL A 113 10.03 11.89 1.66
C VAL A 113 8.93 12.89 1.31
N LEU A 114 8.10 13.20 2.31
CA LEU A 114 6.95 14.11 2.21
C LEU A 114 7.38 15.58 2.33
N GLY A 115 7.89 16.17 1.25
CA GLY A 115 8.46 17.53 1.29
C GLY A 115 9.94 17.55 1.72
N GLU A 116 10.50 18.75 1.86
CA GLU A 116 11.87 18.94 2.37
C GLU A 116 11.93 18.60 3.86
N GLY A 117 12.86 17.75 4.28
CA GLY A 117 13.01 17.34 5.68
C GLY A 117 11.80 16.60 6.27
N GLY A 118 10.83 16.24 5.42
CA GLY A 118 9.60 15.59 5.85
C GLY A 118 9.76 14.11 6.18
N ARG A 119 8.68 13.52 6.70
CA ARG A 119 8.63 12.09 7.08
C ARG A 119 8.85 11.18 5.87
N SER A 120 9.43 10.01 6.13
CA SER A 120 9.59 8.94 5.14
C SER A 120 8.25 8.29 4.81
N ALA A 121 8.08 7.93 3.54
CA ALA A 121 6.92 7.20 3.04
C ALA A 121 7.33 6.34 1.83
N LEU A 122 6.38 5.56 1.31
CA LEU A 122 6.55 4.80 0.08
C LEU A 122 5.75 5.41 -1.06
N LEU A 123 6.29 5.36 -2.27
CA LEU A 123 5.57 5.58 -3.52
C LEU A 123 5.31 4.23 -4.18
N LEU A 124 4.05 3.82 -4.26
CA LEU A 124 3.64 2.60 -4.95
C LEU A 124 3.65 2.80 -6.47
N GLY A 125 4.26 1.84 -7.13
CA GLY A 125 4.19 1.62 -8.57
C GLY A 125 5.56 1.38 -9.21
N PRO A 126 5.58 0.85 -10.44
CA PRO A 126 4.40 0.48 -11.21
C PRO A 126 3.68 -0.73 -10.60
N LEU A 127 2.35 -0.75 -10.71
CA LEU A 127 1.51 -1.92 -10.52
C LEU A 127 0.97 -2.29 -11.90
N ALA A 128 1.26 -3.50 -12.36
CA ALA A 128 0.80 -3.98 -13.66
C ALA A 128 0.43 -5.46 -13.59
N VAL A 129 -0.55 -5.84 -14.40
CA VAL A 129 -0.98 -7.22 -14.65
C VAL A 129 -1.07 -7.40 -16.16
N ASP A 130 -0.77 -8.60 -16.63
CA ASP A 130 -0.84 -8.89 -18.05
C ASP A 130 -2.27 -8.63 -18.58
N PRO A 131 -2.42 -7.81 -19.64
CA PRO A 131 -3.74 -7.40 -20.12
C PRO A 131 -4.59 -8.55 -20.68
N THR A 132 -3.97 -9.69 -21.03
CA THR A 132 -4.67 -10.90 -21.52
C THR A 132 -5.38 -11.69 -20.41
N ILE A 133 -5.11 -11.37 -19.15
CA ILE A 133 -5.62 -12.08 -17.97
C ILE A 133 -6.25 -11.12 -16.94
N LYS A 134 -6.87 -10.04 -17.42
CA LYS A 134 -7.58 -9.08 -16.57
C LYS A 134 -8.66 -9.76 -15.73
N ASN A 135 -9.01 -9.13 -14.60
CA ASN A 135 -10.03 -9.58 -13.66
C ASN A 135 -9.76 -10.93 -12.95
N ALA A 136 -8.57 -11.51 -13.10
CA ALA A 136 -8.16 -12.73 -12.39
C ALA A 136 -7.69 -12.51 -10.92
N GLY A 137 -8.03 -11.37 -10.30
CA GLY A 137 -7.66 -11.06 -8.91
C GLY A 137 -6.18 -10.73 -8.63
N ILE A 138 -5.26 -10.99 -9.57
CA ILE A 138 -3.80 -10.80 -9.42
C ILE A 138 -3.44 -9.39 -8.92
N GLY A 139 -4.00 -8.35 -9.52
CA GLY A 139 -3.69 -6.97 -9.14
C GLY A 139 -4.11 -6.63 -7.71
N SER A 140 -5.26 -7.16 -7.27
CA SER A 140 -5.74 -7.00 -5.90
C SER A 140 -4.87 -7.78 -4.91
N ALA A 141 -4.42 -8.98 -5.29
CA ALA A 141 -3.53 -9.79 -4.45
C ALA A 141 -2.15 -9.13 -4.30
N LEU A 142 -1.57 -8.63 -5.39
CA LEU A 142 -0.31 -7.86 -5.36
C LEU A 142 -0.43 -6.63 -4.48
N MET A 143 -1.53 -5.88 -4.58
CA MET A 143 -1.77 -4.70 -3.74
C MET A 143 -1.81 -5.06 -2.24
N ARG A 144 -2.63 -6.03 -1.87
CA ARG A 144 -2.77 -6.46 -0.46
C ARG A 144 -1.45 -6.99 0.10
N HIS A 145 -0.74 -7.80 -0.67
CA HIS A 145 0.56 -8.34 -0.27
C HIS A 145 1.59 -7.21 -0.08
N ALA A 146 1.66 -6.25 -1.01
CA ALA A 146 2.55 -5.10 -0.90
C ALA A 146 2.25 -4.22 0.31
N ILE A 147 0.98 -3.96 0.61
CA ILE A 147 0.56 -3.17 1.79
C ILE A 147 0.95 -3.91 3.08
N ALA A 148 0.62 -5.21 3.18
CA ALA A 148 0.94 -6.03 4.34
C ALA A 148 2.46 -6.10 4.58
N GLU A 149 3.23 -6.30 3.52
CA GLU A 149 4.69 -6.37 3.61
C GLU A 149 5.30 -5.01 3.98
N ALA A 150 4.78 -3.91 3.44
CA ALA A 150 5.23 -2.57 3.83
C ALA A 150 4.96 -2.28 5.32
N ALA A 151 3.78 -2.67 5.83
CA ALA A 151 3.47 -2.55 7.24
C ALA A 151 4.39 -3.44 8.11
N ARG A 152 4.62 -4.68 7.68
CA ARG A 152 5.52 -5.63 8.37
C ARG A 152 6.96 -5.11 8.45
N LEU A 153 7.42 -4.39 7.42
CA LEU A 153 8.74 -3.77 7.36
C LEU A 153 8.82 -2.41 8.10
N GLY A 154 7.73 -1.96 8.73
CA GLY A 154 7.71 -0.76 9.56
C GLY A 154 7.55 0.55 8.79
N HIS A 155 7.10 0.51 7.52
CA HIS A 155 6.77 1.72 6.80
C HIS A 155 5.47 2.34 7.33
N ALA A 156 5.40 3.68 7.36
CA ALA A 156 4.29 4.38 7.98
C ALA A 156 3.19 4.83 7.00
N ALA A 157 3.51 5.07 5.73
CA ALA A 157 2.54 5.50 4.72
C ALA A 157 2.93 5.07 3.30
N ILE A 158 1.92 4.89 2.46
CA ILE A 158 2.06 4.59 1.03
C ILE A 158 1.27 5.63 0.23
N LEU A 159 1.88 6.19 -0.81
CA LEU A 159 1.28 7.12 -1.75
C LEU A 159 1.30 6.56 -3.17
N LEU A 160 0.37 6.98 -4.01
CA LEU A 160 0.35 6.66 -5.43
C LEU A 160 -0.39 7.72 -6.24
N VAL A 161 -0.16 7.70 -7.55
CA VAL A 161 -1.01 8.42 -8.51
C VAL A 161 -1.87 7.41 -9.25
N GLY A 162 -3.19 7.46 -9.05
CA GLY A 162 -4.09 6.40 -9.47
C GLY A 162 -5.54 6.81 -9.66
N ASP A 163 -6.40 5.85 -9.99
CA ASP A 163 -7.84 6.05 -10.12
C ASP A 163 -8.53 5.77 -8.78
N ALA A 164 -9.14 6.78 -8.16
CA ALA A 164 -9.65 6.68 -6.78
C ALA A 164 -10.63 5.51 -6.57
N PRO A 165 -11.64 5.28 -7.44
CA PRO A 165 -12.55 4.14 -7.28
C PRO A 165 -11.84 2.78 -7.19
N TYR A 166 -10.75 2.60 -7.93
CA TYR A 166 -9.97 1.35 -7.88
C TYR A 166 -9.19 1.19 -6.57
N TYR A 167 -8.62 2.27 -6.03
CA TYR A 167 -7.70 2.20 -4.89
C TYR A 167 -8.39 2.35 -3.53
N GLN A 168 -9.58 2.97 -3.47
CA GLN A 168 -10.35 3.15 -2.22
C GLN A 168 -10.67 1.83 -1.51
N ARG A 169 -10.89 0.74 -2.26
CA ARG A 169 -11.10 -0.61 -1.69
C ARG A 169 -9.91 -1.18 -0.91
N PHE A 170 -8.75 -0.53 -0.97
CA PHE A 170 -7.56 -0.86 -0.17
C PHE A 170 -7.24 0.21 0.89
N GLY A 171 -8.14 1.17 1.09
CA GLY A 171 -7.99 2.26 2.07
C GLY A 171 -7.26 3.50 1.58
N PHE A 172 -6.94 3.60 0.28
CA PHE A 172 -6.32 4.82 -0.27
C PHE A 172 -7.36 5.93 -0.46
N SER A 173 -7.04 7.15 -0.04
CA SER A 173 -7.87 8.34 -0.26
C SER A 173 -7.05 9.57 -0.62
N ALA A 174 -7.69 10.61 -1.15
CA ALA A 174 -7.07 11.92 -1.41
C ALA A 174 -7.19 12.90 -0.22
N GLU A 175 -7.85 12.50 0.86
CA GLU A 175 -8.24 13.41 1.95
C GLU A 175 -7.02 14.05 2.64
N LYS A 176 -5.92 13.30 2.77
CA LYS A 176 -4.68 13.73 3.43
C LYS A 176 -3.58 14.14 2.45
N THR A 177 -3.89 14.33 1.17
CA THR A 177 -2.89 14.66 0.13
C THR A 177 -2.99 16.08 -0.43
N GLY A 178 -3.96 16.88 0.01
CA GLY A 178 -4.22 18.22 -0.54
C GLY A 178 -3.03 19.19 -0.49
N SER A 179 -2.21 19.10 0.57
CA SER A 179 -1.00 19.91 0.75
C SER A 179 0.27 19.25 0.19
N LEU A 180 0.17 18.05 -0.37
CA LEU A 180 1.27 17.31 -0.99
C LEU A 180 1.25 17.46 -2.51
N ALA A 181 2.41 17.26 -3.15
CA ALA A 181 2.49 17.27 -4.61
C ALA A 181 3.52 16.27 -5.18
N MET A 182 3.26 15.76 -6.38
CA MET A 182 4.26 15.03 -7.17
C MET A 182 5.19 16.00 -7.92
N PRO A 183 6.45 15.61 -8.19
CA PRO A 183 7.32 16.42 -9.03
C PRO A 183 6.90 16.38 -10.51
N GLY A 184 6.39 17.48 -11.03
CA GLY A 184 5.95 17.60 -12.43
C GLY A 184 4.44 17.39 -12.62
N PRO A 185 3.96 17.21 -13.87
CA PRO A 185 2.54 17.17 -14.16
C PRO A 185 1.87 15.89 -13.66
N TYR A 186 0.71 16.03 -13.04
CA TYR A 186 -0.21 14.97 -12.62
C TYR A 186 -1.58 15.60 -12.32
N GLU A 187 -2.62 14.78 -12.26
CA GLU A 187 -3.94 15.24 -11.83
C GLU A 187 -4.01 15.20 -10.30
N ARG A 188 -4.26 16.35 -9.65
CA ARG A 188 -4.15 16.48 -8.18
C ARG A 188 -5.03 15.49 -7.42
N HIS A 189 -6.28 15.32 -7.85
CA HIS A 189 -7.25 14.41 -7.21
C HIS A 189 -6.84 12.92 -7.29
N ARG A 190 -5.83 12.59 -8.10
CA ARG A 190 -5.32 11.23 -8.27
C ARG A 190 -4.15 10.91 -7.36
N LEU A 191 -3.60 11.88 -6.63
CA LEU A 191 -2.62 11.61 -5.59
C LEU A 191 -3.35 11.08 -4.36
N LEU A 192 -3.23 9.77 -4.14
CA LEU A 192 -3.89 9.07 -3.05
C LEU A 192 -2.85 8.59 -2.04
N ALA A 193 -3.26 8.48 -0.79
CA ALA A 193 -2.42 7.97 0.28
C ALA A 193 -3.18 6.98 1.17
N LEU A 194 -2.41 6.06 1.75
CA LEU A 194 -2.81 5.11 2.78
C LEU A 194 -1.86 5.30 3.96
N GLU A 195 -2.41 5.56 5.15
CA GLU A 195 -1.67 5.51 6.40
C GLU A 195 -1.59 4.06 6.89
N LEU A 196 -0.38 3.58 7.15
CA LEU A 196 -0.13 2.31 7.85
C LEU A 196 0.02 2.54 9.36
N VAL A 197 0.43 3.76 9.73
CA VAL A 197 0.41 4.29 11.10
C VAL A 197 -0.53 5.48 11.11
N GLU A 198 -1.57 5.41 11.94
CA GLU A 198 -2.61 6.44 12.03
C GLU A 198 -2.01 7.83 12.32
N GLY A 199 -2.48 8.83 11.57
CA GLY A 199 -2.09 10.23 11.77
C GLY A 199 -0.71 10.60 11.22
N VAL A 200 0.04 9.66 10.61
CA VAL A 200 1.39 9.96 10.11
C VAL A 200 1.41 10.93 8.92
N LEU A 201 0.26 11.25 8.31
CA LEU A 201 0.17 12.29 7.29
C LEU A 201 -0.33 13.63 7.85
N ALA A 202 -0.65 13.73 9.15
CA ALA A 202 -1.07 14.98 9.76
C ALA A 202 0.01 16.07 9.61
N GLY A 203 -0.35 17.19 8.98
CA GLY A 203 0.58 18.29 8.68
C GLY A 203 1.59 18.00 7.57
N ALA A 204 1.48 16.88 6.84
CA ALA A 204 2.36 16.60 5.70
C ALA A 204 2.10 17.61 4.57
N GLN A 205 3.17 18.19 4.04
CA GLN A 205 3.08 19.22 3.01
C GLN A 205 4.30 19.25 2.09
N GLY A 206 4.12 19.85 0.91
CA GLY A 206 5.18 20.07 -0.07
C GLY A 206 5.31 18.97 -1.11
N THR A 207 6.34 19.10 -1.93
CA THR A 207 6.58 18.19 -3.07
C THR A 207 7.35 16.96 -2.63
N LEU A 208 6.85 15.78 -3.00
CA LEU A 208 7.54 14.51 -2.76
C LEU A 208 8.94 14.52 -3.36
N LYS A 209 9.92 14.01 -2.59
CA LYS A 209 11.29 13.84 -3.07
C LYS A 209 11.73 12.39 -3.03
N ALA A 210 12.62 12.05 -3.95
CA ALA A 210 13.16 10.71 -4.08
C ALA A 210 14.12 10.39 -2.93
N ALA A 211 13.91 9.28 -2.24
CA ALA A 211 14.76 8.80 -1.15
C ALA A 211 15.26 7.38 -1.41
N GLY A 212 15.82 6.72 -0.40
CA GLY A 212 16.24 5.32 -0.47
C GLY A 212 17.55 5.09 -1.22
N ARG A 213 17.79 3.81 -1.54
CA ARG A 213 19.07 3.33 -2.09
C ARG A 213 19.24 3.71 -3.56
N LYS A 214 20.43 4.17 -3.93
CA LYS A 214 20.81 4.41 -5.33
C LYS A 214 21.27 3.10 -5.99
N LEU A 215 21.08 3.00 -7.31
CA LEU A 215 21.78 1.99 -8.10
C LEU A 215 23.27 2.31 -8.03
N LYS A 216 24.12 1.33 -7.70
CA LYS A 216 25.56 1.50 -7.86
C LYS A 216 25.84 1.70 -9.35
N ALA A 217 26.59 2.73 -9.71
CA ALA A 217 27.17 2.78 -11.04
C ALA A 217 28.02 1.51 -11.21
N GLN A 218 27.69 0.68 -12.18
CA GLN A 218 28.65 -0.34 -12.60
C GLN A 218 29.86 0.44 -13.10
N ARG A 219 30.98 0.36 -12.36
CA ARG A 219 32.28 0.74 -12.87
C ARG A 219 32.52 -0.23 -14.01
N LEU A 220 32.26 0.19 -15.25
CA LEU A 220 32.79 -0.48 -16.43
C LEU A 220 34.31 -0.40 -16.29
N LEU A 221 34.89 -1.45 -15.70
CA LEU A 221 36.28 -1.79 -15.96
C LEU A 221 36.30 -2.25 -17.42
N LEU A 222 36.39 -1.28 -18.32
CA LEU A 222 36.94 -1.52 -19.65
C LEU A 222 38.39 -1.93 -19.40
N ALA A 223 38.64 -3.24 -19.44
CA ALA A 223 39.98 -3.75 -19.58
C ALA A 223 40.56 -3.19 -20.90
N ALA A 224 41.77 -2.64 -20.77
CA ALA A 224 42.57 -2.04 -21.82
C ALA A 224 42.94 -3.03 -22.93
#